data_AF-E5E778-F1
#
_entry.id   AF-E5E778-F1
#
_cell.length_a   1.000
_cell.length_b   1.000
_cell.length_c   1.000
_cell.angle_alpha   90.00
_cell.angle_beta   90.00
_cell.angle_gamma   90.00
#
_symmetry.space_group_name_H-M   'P 1'
#
loop_
_entity.id
_entity.type
_entity.pdbx_description
1 polymer ?
#
loop_
_entity_poly.entity_id
_entity_poly.type
_entity_poly.pdbx_seq_one_letter_code
_entity_poly.pdbx_strand_id
1 'polypeptide(L)'
;NHVCIVSPERVGLCGAVSWLDAKASNEITPTGPNQPIAKGECLDEEKGMWHNLNDFLHTASNRTLEEVNLYTLMDKPMTSCGCFEAIMAILPLTNGVMITTREHAGDTPCGMTFSTLAGTCGGGV
;
A
#
# COMPACT_ATOMS: atom_id res chain seq x y z
N ASN A 1 8.09 9.91 0.48
CA ASN A 1 8.61 8.65 -0.09
C ASN A 1 7.52 7.60 -0.22
N HIS A 2 6.62 7.47 0.78
CA HIS A 2 5.39 6.69 0.59
C HIS A 2 4.54 7.20 -0.59
N VAL A 3 4.00 6.25 -1.37
CA VAL A 3 3.03 6.47 -2.46
C VAL A 3 1.99 5.35 -2.39
N CYS A 4 0.71 5.70 -2.31
CA CYS A 4 -0.38 4.73 -2.50
C CYS A 4 -0.65 4.52 -3.99
N ILE A 5 -0.77 3.25 -4.41
CA ILE A 5 -1.34 2.91 -5.72
C ILE A 5 -2.78 2.45 -5.50
N VAL A 6 -3.75 3.28 -5.88
CA VAL A 6 -5.18 2.99 -5.69
C VAL A 6 -5.74 2.34 -6.96
N SER A 7 -6.41 1.21 -6.80
CA SER A 7 -7.08 0.49 -7.89
C SER A 7 -8.55 0.22 -7.51
N PRO A 8 -9.44 -0.15 -8.46
CA PRO A 8 -10.84 -0.44 -8.15
C PRO A 8 -11.04 -1.48 -7.04
N GLU A 9 -10.09 -2.40 -6.88
CA GLU A 9 -10.15 -3.51 -5.92
C GLU A 9 -9.21 -3.33 -4.73
N ARG A 10 -8.46 -2.21 -4.66
CA ARG A 10 -7.54 -1.89 -3.55
C ARG A 10 -7.62 -0.41 -3.21
N VAL A 11 -8.42 -0.09 -2.19
CA VAL A 11 -8.58 1.24 -1.61
C VAL A 11 -7.25 1.74 -1.02
N GLY A 12 -7.06 3.06 -0.94
CA GLY A 12 -5.95 3.64 -0.20
C GLY A 12 -5.93 3.13 1.25
N LEU A 13 -4.73 2.94 1.82
CA LEU A 13 -4.55 2.29 3.13
C LEU A 13 -5.29 2.97 4.30
N CYS A 14 -5.66 4.25 4.13
CA CYS A 14 -6.48 5.00 5.09
C CYS A 14 -7.97 4.63 5.09
N GLY A 15 -8.43 3.80 4.15
CA GLY A 15 -9.85 3.45 3.97
C GLY A 15 -10.71 4.54 3.32
N ALA A 16 -10.18 5.74 3.12
CA ALA A 16 -10.97 6.93 2.75
C ALA A 16 -10.81 7.40 1.29
N VAL A 17 -9.95 6.75 0.49
CA VAL A 17 -9.72 7.12 -0.92
C VAL A 17 -9.90 5.89 -1.79
N SER A 18 -11.08 5.75 -2.37
CA SER A 18 -11.35 4.74 -3.40
C SER A 18 -10.77 5.16 -4.76
N TRP A 19 -10.79 4.24 -5.73
CA TRP A 19 -10.38 4.57 -7.10
C TRP A 19 -11.27 5.65 -7.73
N LEU A 20 -12.58 5.64 -7.44
CA LEU A 20 -13.50 6.67 -7.92
C LEU A 20 -13.20 8.03 -7.28
N ASP A 21 -12.86 8.06 -5.99
CA ASP A 21 -12.47 9.30 -5.30
C ASP A 21 -11.17 9.87 -5.88
N ALA A 22 -10.16 9.01 -6.10
CA ALA A 22 -8.90 9.41 -6.71
C ALA A 22 -9.10 9.95 -8.14
N LYS A 23 -9.96 9.31 -8.92
CA LYS A 23 -10.35 9.79 -10.26
C LYS A 23 -11.03 11.15 -10.18
N ALA A 24 -12.04 11.31 -9.34
CA ALA A 24 -12.75 12.58 -9.15
C ALA A 24 -11.81 13.69 -8.66
N SER A 25 -10.89 13.38 -7.75
CA SER A 25 -9.88 14.34 -7.26
C SER A 25 -9.00 14.87 -8.38
N ASN A 26 -8.55 14.01 -9.30
CA ASN A 26 -7.77 14.44 -10.46
C ASN A 26 -8.60 15.29 -11.44
N GLU A 27 -9.88 14.93 -11.68
CA GLU A 27 -10.79 15.71 -12.54
C GLU A 27 -11.06 17.11 -11.96
N ILE A 28 -11.16 17.23 -10.63
CA ILE A 28 -11.35 18.51 -9.94
C ILE A 28 -10.07 19.35 -9.93
N THR A 29 -8.92 18.73 -9.68
CA THR A 29 -7.62 19.42 -9.62
C THR A 29 -6.55 18.55 -10.28
N PRO A 30 -6.26 18.77 -11.57
CA PRO A 30 -5.28 17.95 -12.30
C PRO A 30 -3.85 18.00 -11.74
N THR A 31 -3.48 19.10 -11.06
CA THR A 31 -2.18 19.24 -10.36
C THR A 31 -2.23 18.80 -8.90
N GLY A 32 -3.32 18.14 -8.49
CA GLY A 32 -3.54 17.67 -7.13
C GLY A 32 -2.75 16.42 -6.78
N PRO A 33 -3.01 15.83 -5.59
CA PRO A 33 -2.26 14.69 -5.09
C PRO A 33 -2.54 13.38 -5.82
N ASN A 34 -3.67 13.27 -6.53
CA ASN A 34 -4.06 12.09 -7.29
C ASN A 34 -3.70 12.28 -8.76
N GLN A 35 -2.85 11.40 -9.29
CA GLN A 35 -2.41 11.41 -10.68
C GLN A 35 -2.80 10.09 -11.35
N PRO A 36 -3.26 10.12 -12.62
CA PRO A 36 -3.64 8.91 -13.33
C PRO A 36 -2.40 8.12 -13.75
N ILE A 37 -2.49 6.80 -13.68
CA ILE A 37 -1.46 5.87 -14.17
C ILE A 37 -2.12 4.94 -15.18
N ALA A 38 -1.67 4.97 -16.44
CA ALA A 38 -2.10 3.99 -17.43
C ALA A 38 -1.46 2.63 -17.11
N LYS A 39 -2.28 1.58 -17.01
CA LYS A 39 -1.89 0.19 -16.69
C LYS A 39 -1.13 -0.44 -17.88
N GLY A 40 0.11 0.01 -18.11
CA GLY A 40 0.97 -0.33 -19.26
C GLY A 40 1.34 -1.81 -19.37
N GLU A 41 2.60 -2.12 -19.71
CA GLU A 41 3.03 -3.52 -19.82
C GLU A 41 2.87 -4.28 -18.50
N CYS A 42 2.23 -5.44 -18.54
CA CYS A 42 2.11 -6.36 -17.41
C CYS A 42 3.37 -7.21 -17.32
N LEU A 43 4.08 -7.11 -16.19
CA LEU A 43 5.31 -7.85 -15.95
C LEU A 43 5.04 -9.17 -15.20
N ASP A 44 4.04 -9.15 -14.30
CA ASP A 44 3.58 -10.31 -13.54
C ASP A 44 2.10 -10.11 -13.19
N GLU A 45 1.21 -10.89 -13.80
CA GLU A 45 -0.23 -10.77 -13.58
C GLU A 45 -0.67 -11.33 -12.21
N GLU A 46 0.01 -12.35 -11.70
CA GLU A 46 -0.33 -13.00 -10.43
C GLU A 46 0.02 -12.10 -9.24
N LYS A 47 1.24 -11.54 -9.24
CA LYS A 47 1.66 -10.59 -8.20
C LYS A 47 1.11 -9.19 -8.42
N GLY A 48 0.67 -8.89 -9.64
CA GLY A 48 0.18 -7.58 -10.03
C GLY A 48 1.31 -6.56 -10.14
N MET A 49 2.29 -6.85 -11.00
CA MET A 49 3.38 -5.93 -11.35
C MET A 49 3.18 -5.38 -12.77
N TRP A 50 3.33 -4.06 -12.92
CA TRP A 50 3.24 -3.36 -14.19
C TRP A 50 4.34 -2.33 -14.34
N HIS A 51 4.90 -2.23 -15.54
CA HIS A 51 6.01 -1.32 -15.84
C HIS A 51 5.68 0.13 -15.49
N ASN A 52 4.57 0.66 -15.99
CA ASN A 52 4.17 2.05 -15.76
C ASN A 52 3.87 2.37 -14.28
N LEU A 53 3.45 1.37 -13.50
CA LEU A 53 3.25 1.55 -12.06
C LEU A 53 4.60 1.76 -11.37
N ASN A 54 5.60 0.96 -11.74
CA ASN A 54 6.97 1.06 -11.22
C ASN A 54 7.61 2.40 -11.62
N ASP A 55 7.48 2.84 -12.88
CA ASP A 55 8.02 4.14 -13.33
C ASP A 55 7.42 5.33 -12.55
N PHE A 56 6.09 5.31 -12.39
CA PHE A 56 5.39 6.34 -11.63
C PHE A 56 5.81 6.31 -10.16
N LEU A 57 5.84 5.12 -9.56
CA LEU A 57 6.26 4.91 -8.18
C LEU A 57 7.68 5.44 -7.94
N HIS A 58 8.62 5.12 -8.84
CA HIS A 58 10.00 5.56 -8.72
C HIS A 58 10.12 7.09 -8.73
N THR A 59 9.39 7.74 -9.64
CA THR A 59 9.39 9.21 -9.71
C THR A 59 8.71 9.83 -8.48
N ALA A 60 7.50 9.38 -8.14
CA ALA A 60 6.69 9.94 -7.06
C ALA A 60 7.26 9.65 -5.66
N SER A 61 8.03 8.58 -5.50
CA SER A 61 8.72 8.23 -4.25
C SER A 61 10.05 8.96 -4.05
N ASN A 62 10.41 9.92 -4.90
CA ASN A 62 11.74 10.55 -4.93
C ASN A 62 12.87 9.53 -5.16
N ARG A 63 12.64 8.56 -6.04
CA ARG A 63 13.60 7.51 -6.43
C ARG A 63 14.00 6.58 -5.29
N THR A 64 13.12 6.40 -4.30
CA THR A 64 13.38 5.52 -3.15
C THR A 64 12.74 4.14 -3.27
N LEU A 65 11.68 4.02 -4.09
CA LEU A 65 11.00 2.76 -4.36
C LEU A 65 11.15 2.46 -5.85
N GLU A 66 11.51 1.22 -6.19
CA GLU A 66 11.71 0.81 -7.59
C GLU A 66 10.48 0.07 -8.14
N GLU A 67 9.87 -0.78 -7.32
CA GLU A 67 8.83 -1.71 -7.76
C GLU A 67 7.76 -1.90 -6.69
N VAL A 68 6.55 -2.25 -7.13
CA VAL A 68 5.45 -2.62 -6.24
C VAL A 68 4.64 -3.77 -6.82
N ASN A 69 4.31 -4.74 -5.97
CA ASN A 69 3.35 -5.79 -6.27
C ASN A 69 1.99 -5.46 -5.62
N LEU A 70 0.93 -5.45 -6.43
CA LEU A 70 -0.40 -5.13 -5.93
C LEU A 70 -1.08 -6.26 -5.16
N TYR A 71 -0.68 -7.52 -5.37
CA TYR A 71 -1.44 -8.69 -4.90
C TYR A 71 -0.65 -9.65 -4.00
N THR A 72 0.55 -9.27 -3.56
CA THR A 72 1.31 -10.06 -2.57
C THR A 72 1.84 -9.19 -1.42
N LEU A 73 1.89 -9.79 -0.23
CA LEU A 73 2.53 -9.23 0.95
C LEU A 73 4.05 -9.51 0.98
N MET A 74 4.50 -10.58 0.31
CA MET A 74 5.79 -11.22 0.57
C MET A 74 6.95 -10.64 -0.26
N ASP A 75 6.64 -9.99 -1.38
CA ASP A 75 7.62 -9.53 -2.34
C ASP A 75 7.21 -8.13 -2.78
N LYS A 76 8.05 -7.12 -2.53
CA LYS A 76 7.83 -5.71 -2.87
C LYS A 76 6.40 -5.21 -2.54
N PRO A 77 5.93 -5.35 -1.29
CA PRO A 77 4.61 -4.86 -0.90
C PRO A 77 4.56 -3.33 -0.97
N MET A 78 3.36 -2.78 -1.08
CA MET A 78 3.16 -1.33 -0.98
C MET A 78 3.59 -0.83 0.40
N THR A 79 4.40 0.23 0.44
CA THR A 79 4.83 0.88 1.69
C THR A 79 3.65 1.56 2.39
N SER A 80 3.84 1.97 3.64
CA SER A 80 2.82 2.68 4.41
C SER A 80 3.30 4.04 4.92
N CYS A 81 2.39 5.01 5.00
CA CYS A 81 2.66 6.27 5.70
C CYS A 81 2.49 6.10 7.22
N GLY A 82 1.27 6.29 7.74
CA GLY A 82 0.97 6.17 9.16
C GLY A 82 -0.53 6.20 9.51
N CYS A 83 -1.40 6.39 8.51
CA CYS A 83 -2.86 6.45 8.67
C CYS A 83 -3.58 5.14 8.35
N PHE A 84 -2.87 4.02 8.23
CA PHE A 84 -3.50 2.71 7.99
C PHE A 84 -4.50 2.34 9.10
N GLU A 85 -5.63 1.77 8.70
CA GLU A 85 -6.66 1.29 9.62
C GLU A 85 -6.29 -0.07 10.23
N ALA A 86 -5.53 -0.88 9.49
CA ALA A 86 -5.12 -2.22 9.87
C ALA A 86 -3.70 -2.53 9.38
N ILE A 87 -3.05 -3.50 10.03
CA ILE A 87 -1.72 -4.01 9.67
C ILE A 87 -1.82 -5.52 9.45
N MET A 88 -1.24 -6.00 8.34
CA MET A 88 -1.00 -7.43 8.11
C MET A 88 0.41 -7.79 8.55
N ALA A 89 0.56 -8.91 9.27
CA ALA A 89 1.86 -9.46 9.63
C ALA A 89 1.90 -10.96 9.32
N ILE A 90 3.03 -11.44 8.79
CA ILE A 90 3.24 -12.86 8.56
C ILE A 90 3.44 -13.60 9.89
N LEU A 91 2.82 -14.77 10.01
CA LEU A 91 3.00 -15.71 11.11
C LEU A 91 3.60 -17.01 10.55
N PRO A 92 4.95 -17.14 10.52
CA PRO A 92 5.60 -18.28 9.87
C PRO A 92 5.17 -19.63 10.45
N LEU A 93 4.95 -19.69 11.78
CA LEU A 93 4.57 -20.92 12.48
C LEU A 93 3.15 -21.40 12.14
N THR A 94 2.30 -20.55 11.57
CA THR A 94 0.95 -20.93 11.14
C THR A 94 0.83 -21.03 9.62
N ASN A 95 1.92 -20.77 8.87
CA ASN A 95 1.92 -20.62 7.42
C ASN A 95 0.80 -19.67 6.94
N GLY A 96 0.59 -18.58 7.69
CA GLY A 96 -0.51 -17.65 7.46
C GLY A 96 -0.18 -16.23 7.89
N VAL A 97 -1.18 -15.36 7.87
CA VAL A 97 -1.06 -13.96 8.27
C VAL A 97 -2.03 -13.66 9.41
N MET A 98 -1.69 -12.67 10.22
CA MET A 98 -2.62 -12.03 11.15
C MET A 98 -2.95 -10.60 10.71
N ILE A 99 -4.07 -10.09 11.22
CA ILE A 99 -4.49 -8.71 11.05
C ILE A 99 -4.79 -8.13 12.43
N THR A 100 -4.33 -6.92 12.69
CA THR A 100 -4.76 -6.10 13.83
C THR A 100 -5.19 -4.72 13.34
N THR A 101 -6.13 -4.09 14.04
CA THR A 101 -6.68 -2.78 13.68
C THR A 101 -6.18 -1.71 14.64
N ARG A 102 -6.28 -0.44 14.20
CA ARG A 102 -5.88 0.73 15.00
C ARG A 102 -6.57 0.80 16.36
N GLU A 103 -7.85 0.42 16.41
CA GLU A 103 -8.67 0.44 17.62
C GLU A 103 -8.43 -0.78 18.53
N HIS A 104 -7.70 -1.80 18.07
CA HIS A 104 -7.38 -2.97 18.88
C HIS A 104 -6.14 -2.71 19.74
N ALA A 105 -6.35 -2.50 21.04
CA ALA A 105 -5.29 -2.24 22.01
C ALA A 105 -4.62 -3.52 22.58
N GLY A 106 -5.09 -4.71 22.21
CA GLY A 106 -4.60 -5.97 22.74
C GLY A 106 -3.29 -6.44 22.10
N ASP A 107 -2.68 -7.43 22.74
CA ASP A 107 -1.56 -8.17 22.15
C ASP A 107 -2.02 -9.05 20.99
N THR A 108 -1.14 -9.24 20.03
CA THR A 108 -1.39 -10.06 18.84
C THR A 108 -0.48 -11.29 18.84
N PRO A 109 -0.79 -12.32 18.02
CA PRO A 109 0.04 -13.52 17.94
C PRO A 109 1.49 -13.30 17.47
N CYS A 110 1.83 -12.12 16.91
CA CYS A 110 3.21 -11.78 16.57
C CYS A 110 4.00 -11.17 17.74
N GLY A 111 3.41 -11.11 18.95
CA GLY A 111 4.07 -10.60 20.16
C GLY A 111 4.17 -9.08 20.25
N MET A 112 3.42 -8.35 19.40
CA MET A 112 3.40 -6.89 19.36
C MET A 112 1.96 -6.37 19.29
N THR A 113 1.72 -5.19 19.86
CA THR A 113 0.46 -4.45 19.68
C THR A 113 0.42 -3.77 18.31
N PHE A 114 -0.75 -3.23 17.91
CA PHE A 114 -0.86 -2.39 16.71
C PHE A 114 0.15 -1.22 16.74
N SER A 115 0.27 -0.51 17.87
CA SER A 115 1.15 0.67 17.97
C SER A 115 2.63 0.31 17.77
N THR A 116 3.06 -0.83 18.30
CA THR A 116 4.44 -1.31 18.10
C THR A 116 4.68 -1.70 16.64
N LEU A 117 3.74 -2.44 16.02
CA LEU A 117 3.81 -2.81 14.61
C LEU A 117 3.82 -1.58 13.69
N ALA A 118 2.99 -0.57 13.99
CA ALA A 118 2.89 0.66 13.22
C ALA A 118 4.24 1.39 13.13
N GLY A 119 5.06 1.32 14.19
CA GLY A 119 6.41 1.87 14.21
C GLY A 119 7.41 1.15 13.30
N THR A 120 7.11 -0.08 12.89
CA THR A 120 8.00 -0.89 12.02
C THR A 120 7.65 -0.79 10.54
N CYS A 121 6.37 -0.64 10.20
CA CYS A 121 5.92 -0.61 8.80
C CYS A 121 5.55 0.80 8.29
N GLY A 122 5.54 1.81 9.16
CA GLY A 122 5.29 3.20 8.78
C GLY A 122 6.51 3.91 8.19
N GLY A 123 6.30 5.09 7.61
CA GLY A 123 7.38 5.97 7.15
C GLY A 123 7.79 5.82 5.68
N GLY A 124 7.12 4.96 4.91
CA GLY A 124 7.39 4.76 3.49
C GLY A 124 8.62 3.90 3.20
N VAL A 125 8.94 2.99 4.13
CA VAL A 125 9.98 1.94 4.00
C VAL A 125 9.35 0.66 3.47
#